data_AF-X0Q593-F1
#
_entry.id   AF-X0Q593-F1
#
_cell.length_a   1.000
_cell.length_b   1.000
_cell.length_c   1.000
_cell.angle_alpha   90.00
_cell.angle_beta   90.00
_cell.angle_gamma   90.00
#
_symmetry.space_group_name_H-M   'P 1'
#
loop_
_entity.id
_entity.type
_entity.pdbx_description
1 polymer ?
#
loop_
_entity_poly.entity_id
_entity_poly.type
_entity_poly.pdbx_seq_one_letter_code
_entity_poly.pdbx_strand_id
1 'polypeptide(L)'
;MNTQPFHKIGLFFYWAWWLVFAPTIGLFIAKISRGRTIRNMVLGSMFYGSLGCAMFMIILGNYGLYLQLTGTVDVVAVLNNESPTAAIFAILNSLPMSYVVISVFTFLAIIFTATTFDSISYILASVVQVEVDDEPHRWNRLFWAFTLCLLPAILMFLGDLQTLQTASIIAGAPLIVILCMMMMSVIKAARYDLAYQPDYGLKTIHIEELPDNAPWK
;
A
#
# COMPACT_ATOMS: atom_id res chain seq x y z
N MET A 1 20.16 21.29 -18.26
CA MET A 1 20.44 21.26 -16.81
C MET A 1 19.14 20.90 -16.10
N ASN A 2 18.78 19.61 -16.05
CA ASN A 2 17.57 19.11 -15.38
C ASN A 2 17.92 17.81 -14.66
N THR A 3 18.78 17.92 -13.65
CA THR A 3 19.01 16.85 -12.69
C THR A 3 17.96 16.98 -11.59
N GLN A 4 16.72 16.55 -11.87
CA GLN A 4 15.91 16.06 -10.76
C GLN A 4 16.63 14.78 -10.30
N PRO A 5 17.24 14.75 -9.10
CA PRO A 5 17.97 13.57 -8.69
C PRO A 5 17.02 12.39 -8.70
N PHE A 6 17.41 11.30 -9.38
CA PHE A 6 16.66 10.06 -9.55
C PHE A 6 15.92 9.60 -8.26
N HIS A 7 16.54 9.85 -7.10
CA HIS A 7 16.00 9.61 -5.76
C HIS A 7 14.65 10.30 -5.46
N LYS A 8 14.38 11.48 -6.02
CA LYS A 8 13.14 12.25 -5.77
C LYS A 8 11.94 11.66 -6.52
N ILE A 9 12.12 11.24 -7.76
CA ILE A 9 11.04 10.65 -8.57
C ILE A 9 10.55 9.36 -7.91
N GLY A 10 11.47 8.51 -7.44
CA GLY A 10 11.12 7.30 -6.70
C GLY A 10 10.29 7.59 -5.45
N LEU A 11 10.72 8.54 -4.62
CA LEU A 11 9.98 8.89 -3.39
C LEU A 11 8.57 9.39 -3.69
N PHE A 12 8.40 10.33 -4.63
CA PHE A 12 7.09 10.88 -4.97
C PHE A 12 6.19 9.83 -5.64
N PHE A 13 6.77 8.96 -6.47
CA PHE A 13 6.05 7.84 -7.07
C PHE A 13 5.52 6.87 -5.99
N TYR A 14 6.36 6.43 -5.05
CA TYR A 14 5.92 5.53 -3.98
C TYR A 14 4.83 6.15 -3.12
N TRP A 15 4.95 7.43 -2.76
CA TRP A 15 3.88 8.13 -2.04
C TRP A 15 2.59 8.19 -2.86
N ALA A 16 2.64 8.62 -4.11
CA ALA A 16 1.47 8.67 -4.98
C ALA A 16 0.82 7.28 -5.13
N TRP A 17 1.63 6.23 -5.30
CA TRP A 17 1.17 4.85 -5.32
C TRP A 17 0.42 4.51 -4.02
N TRP A 18 1.02 4.71 -2.84
CA TRP A 18 0.35 4.41 -1.57
C TRP A 18 -0.96 5.17 -1.39
N LEU A 19 -1.04 6.43 -1.82
CA LEU A 19 -2.27 7.23 -1.73
C LEU A 19 -3.40 6.64 -2.60
N VAL A 20 -3.09 6.14 -3.79
CA VAL A 20 -4.07 5.49 -4.68
C VAL A 20 -4.60 4.20 -4.06
N PHE A 21 -3.75 3.44 -3.36
CA PHE A 21 -4.14 2.17 -2.75
C PHE A 21 -4.77 2.32 -1.35
N ALA A 22 -4.62 3.48 -0.71
CA ALA A 22 -5.09 3.70 0.66
C ALA A 22 -6.60 3.41 0.85
N PRO A 23 -7.53 3.84 -0.03
CA PRO A 23 -8.95 3.54 0.13
C PRO A 23 -9.25 2.04 0.02
N THR A 24 -8.64 1.38 -0.95
CA THR A 24 -8.80 -0.05 -1.25
C THR A 24 -8.32 -0.90 -0.07
N ILE A 25 -7.10 -0.64 0.42
CA ILE A 25 -6.52 -1.34 1.57
C ILE A 25 -7.28 -1.00 2.85
N GLY A 26 -7.70 0.26 3.02
CA GLY A 26 -8.49 0.71 4.17
C GLY A 26 -9.81 -0.04 4.30
N LEU A 27 -10.55 -0.21 3.19
CA LEU A 27 -11.79 -0.97 3.17
C LEU A 27 -11.56 -2.45 3.47
N PHE A 28 -10.50 -3.05 2.91
CA PHE A 28 -10.13 -4.43 3.20
C PHE A 28 -9.83 -4.63 4.69
N ILE A 29 -8.97 -3.78 5.28
CA ILE A 29 -8.63 -3.83 6.71
C ILE A 29 -9.89 -3.65 7.56
N ALA A 30 -10.77 -2.70 7.22
CA ALA A 30 -12.01 -2.48 7.94
C ALA A 30 -12.92 -3.72 7.92
N LYS A 31 -13.09 -4.37 6.76
CA LYS A 31 -13.91 -5.59 6.61
C LYS A 31 -13.40 -6.74 7.47
N ILE A 32 -12.10 -7.02 7.46
CA ILE A 32 -11.52 -8.13 8.25
C ILE A 32 -11.36 -7.81 9.74
N SER A 33 -11.51 -6.53 10.13
CA SER A 33 -11.33 -6.07 11.51
C SER A 33 -12.65 -5.90 12.28
N ARG A 34 -13.77 -6.40 11.74
CA ARG A 34 -15.08 -6.35 12.41
C ARG A 34 -15.00 -6.96 13.81
N GLY A 35 -15.43 -6.19 14.81
CA GLY A 35 -15.41 -6.59 16.23
C GLY A 35 -14.09 -6.38 16.97
N ARG A 36 -13.06 -5.79 16.34
CA ARG A 36 -11.80 -5.42 16.99
C ARG A 36 -11.81 -3.95 17.44
N THR A 37 -11.03 -3.63 18.48
CA THR A 37 -10.82 -2.22 18.87
C THR A 37 -10.00 -1.48 17.82
N ILE A 38 -10.25 -0.18 17.65
CA ILE A 38 -9.50 0.68 16.72
C ILE A 38 -7.99 0.59 17.00
N ARG A 39 -7.59 0.57 18.27
CA ARG A 39 -6.19 0.41 18.68
C ARG A 39 -5.57 -0.89 18.16
N ASN A 40 -6.25 -2.02 18.33
CA ASN A 40 -5.75 -3.31 17.86
C ASN A 40 -5.71 -3.39 16.33
N MET A 41 -6.70 -2.79 15.66
CA MET A 41 -6.73 -2.68 14.19
C MET A 41 -5.52 -1.91 13.68
N VAL A 42 -5.27 -0.70 14.18
CA VAL A 42 -4.18 0.17 13.73
C VAL A 42 -2.81 -0.43 14.04
N LEU A 43 -2.58 -0.88 15.27
CA LEU A 43 -1.31 -1.49 15.65
C LEU A 43 -1.07 -2.80 14.90
N GLY A 44 -2.10 -3.62 14.72
CA GLY A 44 -2.02 -4.86 13.96
C GLY A 44 -1.66 -4.59 12.49
N SER A 45 -2.37 -3.68 11.82
CA SER A 45 -2.11 -3.37 10.42
C SER A 45 -0.71 -2.80 10.19
N MET A 46 -0.23 -1.93 11.09
CA MET A 46 1.12 -1.38 11.00
C MET A 46 2.17 -2.46 11.24
N PHE A 47 2.03 -3.25 12.30
CA PHE A 47 3.03 -4.23 12.68
C PHE A 47 3.17 -5.35 11.65
N TYR A 48 2.07 -6.01 11.29
CA TYR A 48 2.12 -7.11 10.31
C TYR A 48 2.50 -6.63 8.91
N GLY A 49 2.05 -5.44 8.51
CA GLY A 49 2.43 -4.82 7.24
C GLY A 49 3.93 -4.52 7.16
N SER A 50 4.47 -3.84 8.18
CA SER A 50 5.91 -3.55 8.25
C SER A 50 6.76 -4.81 8.37
N LEU A 51 6.33 -5.80 9.13
CA LEU A 51 7.06 -7.06 9.29
C LEU A 51 7.16 -7.81 7.95
N GLY A 52 6.08 -7.87 7.17
CA GLY A 52 6.09 -8.48 5.84
C GLY A 52 7.09 -7.80 4.89
N CYS A 53 7.05 -6.47 4.82
CA CYS A 53 8.00 -5.71 4.01
C CYS A 53 9.45 -5.89 4.49
N ALA A 54 9.68 -5.87 5.80
CA ALA A 54 11.01 -6.07 6.38
C ALA A 54 11.56 -7.46 6.06
N MET A 55 10.76 -8.52 6.24
CA MET A 55 11.15 -9.89 5.92
C MET A 55 11.52 -10.03 4.44
N PHE A 56 10.73 -9.44 3.54
CA PHE A 56 11.03 -9.46 2.11
C PHE A 56 12.38 -8.80 1.79
N MET A 57 12.62 -7.59 2.33
CA MET A 57 13.87 -6.87 2.12
C MET A 57 15.08 -7.55 2.78
N ILE A 58 14.91 -8.11 3.97
CA ILE A 58 15.97 -8.83 4.69
C ILE A 58 16.37 -10.10 3.93
N ILE A 59 15.43 -10.82 3.33
CA ILE A 59 15.74 -12.07 2.62
C ILE A 59 16.27 -11.76 1.22
N LEU A 60 15.44 -11.14 0.36
CA LEU A 60 15.78 -10.97 -1.06
C LEU A 60 16.74 -9.80 -1.29
N GLY A 61 16.56 -8.70 -0.57
CA GLY A 61 17.46 -7.55 -0.66
C GLY A 61 18.87 -7.88 -0.18
N ASN A 62 19.00 -8.57 0.96
CA ASN A 62 20.31 -8.99 1.46
C ASN A 62 20.96 -10.06 0.58
N TYR A 63 20.18 -10.97 -0.02
CA TYR A 63 20.71 -11.94 -0.97
C TYR A 63 21.27 -11.27 -2.24
N GLY A 64 20.53 -10.31 -2.82
CA GLY A 64 21.02 -9.52 -3.95
C GLY A 64 22.29 -8.73 -3.60
N LEU A 65 22.34 -8.16 -2.40
CA LEU A 65 23.53 -7.46 -1.91
C LEU A 65 24.73 -8.42 -1.73
N TYR A 66 24.51 -9.60 -1.18
CA TYR A 66 25.54 -10.63 -1.03
C TYR A 66 26.15 -11.04 -2.38
N LEU A 67 25.33 -11.22 -3.42
CA LEU A 67 25.80 -11.56 -4.77
C LEU A 67 26.68 -10.45 -5.37
N GLN A 68 26.28 -9.19 -5.20
CA GLN A 68 27.07 -8.03 -5.64
C GLN A 68 28.41 -7.96 -4.91
N LEU A 69 28.41 -8.11 -3.58
CA LEU A 69 29.61 -7.98 -2.76
C LEU A 69 30.60 -9.13 -2.96
N THR A 70 30.10 -10.33 -3.24
CA THR A 70 30.93 -11.53 -3.51
C THR A 70 31.44 -11.54 -4.95
N GLY A 71 30.90 -10.69 -5.83
CA GLY A 71 31.25 -10.66 -7.25
C GLY A 71 30.70 -11.86 -8.04
N THR A 72 29.78 -12.63 -7.47
CA THR A 72 29.16 -13.78 -8.14
C THR A 72 28.25 -13.33 -9.29
N VAL A 73 27.53 -12.23 -9.08
CA VAL A 73 26.71 -11.57 -10.10
C VAL A 73 26.86 -10.06 -9.92
N ASP A 74 27.21 -9.35 -10.98
CA ASP A 74 27.22 -7.88 -10.97
C ASP A 74 25.81 -7.35 -11.22
N VAL A 75 24.97 -7.43 -10.18
CA VAL A 75 23.58 -6.96 -10.15
C VAL A 75 23.49 -5.48 -10.53
N VAL A 76 24.44 -4.64 -10.11
CA VAL A 76 24.45 -3.19 -10.40
C VAL A 76 24.69 -2.94 -11.88
N ALA A 77 25.64 -3.68 -12.50
CA ALA A 77 25.85 -3.57 -13.94
C ALA A 77 24.62 -4.02 -14.74
N VAL A 78 24.00 -5.14 -14.37
CA VAL A 78 22.78 -5.63 -15.04
C VAL A 78 21.63 -4.63 -14.89
N LEU A 79 21.45 -4.06 -13.69
CA LEU A 79 20.41 -3.05 -13.43
C LEU A 79 20.59 -1.79 -14.29
N ASN A 80 21.82 -1.33 -14.44
CA ASN A 80 22.13 -0.09 -15.18
C ASN A 80 22.14 -0.28 -16.70
N ASN A 81 22.57 -1.46 -17.19
CA ASN A 81 22.75 -1.72 -18.62
C ASN A 81 21.53 -2.36 -19.28
N GLU A 82 20.70 -3.09 -18.52
CA GLU A 82 19.54 -3.81 -19.07
C GLU A 82 18.23 -3.29 -18.49
N SER A 83 17.81 -3.81 -17.33
CA SER A 83 16.55 -3.41 -16.68
C SER A 83 16.47 -3.92 -15.25
N PRO A 84 15.59 -3.32 -14.41
CA PRO A 84 15.27 -3.86 -13.09
C PRO A 84 14.77 -5.31 -13.13
N THR A 85 14.00 -5.66 -14.16
CA THR A 85 13.47 -7.02 -14.34
C THR A 85 14.60 -8.01 -14.62
N ALA A 86 15.54 -7.65 -15.50
CA ALA A 86 16.70 -8.48 -15.81
C ALA A 86 17.56 -8.73 -14.55
N ALA A 87 17.75 -7.71 -13.71
CA ALA A 87 18.49 -7.85 -12.46
C ALA A 87 17.83 -8.87 -11.50
N ILE A 88 16.49 -8.89 -11.40
CA ILE A 88 15.76 -9.88 -10.59
C ILE A 88 16.00 -11.30 -11.14
N PHE A 89 15.88 -11.51 -12.45
CA PHE A 89 16.12 -12.83 -13.04
C PHE A 89 17.59 -13.25 -12.95
N ALA A 90 18.55 -12.32 -13.01
CA ALA A 90 19.96 -12.61 -12.79
C ALA A 90 20.21 -13.15 -11.36
N ILE A 91 19.58 -12.53 -10.35
CA ILE A 91 19.62 -13.01 -8.95
C ILE A 91 18.93 -14.38 -8.82
N LEU A 92 17.80 -14.60 -9.47
CA LEU A 92 17.12 -15.91 -9.39
C LEU A 92 17.91 -17.02 -10.11
N ASN A 93 18.65 -16.68 -11.16
CA ASN A 93 19.50 -17.63 -11.87
C ASN A 93 20.72 -18.08 -11.07
N SER A 94 21.17 -17.32 -10.08
CA SER A 94 22.29 -17.74 -9.21
C SER A 94 21.87 -18.75 -8.13
N LEU A 95 20.57 -19.01 -7.95
CA LEU A 95 20.09 -20.01 -7.02
C LEU A 95 20.25 -21.43 -7.58
N PRO A 96 20.50 -22.43 -6.72
CA PRO A 96 20.50 -23.82 -7.16
C PRO A 96 19.12 -24.19 -7.71
N MET A 97 19.09 -24.99 -8.78
CA MET A 97 17.84 -25.37 -9.47
C MET A 97 17.04 -24.18 -10.00
N SER A 98 17.74 -23.19 -10.58
CA SER A 98 17.19 -21.93 -11.08
C SER A 98 15.91 -22.08 -11.92
N TYR A 99 15.84 -23.07 -12.82
CA TYR A 99 14.64 -23.32 -13.64
C TYR A 99 13.37 -23.54 -12.81
N VAL A 100 13.45 -24.27 -11.70
CA VAL A 100 12.31 -24.52 -10.81
C VAL A 100 11.96 -23.26 -10.03
N VAL A 101 12.97 -22.58 -9.48
CA VAL A 101 12.78 -21.33 -8.72
C VAL A 101 12.12 -20.25 -9.58
N ILE A 102 12.62 -20.06 -10.80
CA ILE A 102 12.10 -19.09 -11.78
C ILE A 102 10.67 -19.45 -12.17
N SER A 103 10.38 -20.74 -12.40
CA SER A 103 9.02 -21.19 -12.73
C SER A 103 8.06 -20.87 -11.59
N VAL A 104 8.40 -21.24 -10.35
CA VAL A 104 7.58 -20.96 -9.16
C VAL A 104 7.39 -19.46 -8.96
N PHE A 105 8.46 -18.68 -9.06
CA PHE A 105 8.41 -17.22 -8.94
C PHE A 105 7.48 -16.61 -9.99
N THR A 106 7.57 -17.06 -11.24
CA THR A 106 6.72 -16.58 -12.35
C THR A 106 5.25 -16.91 -12.10
N PHE A 107 4.93 -18.15 -11.69
CA PHE A 107 3.56 -18.52 -11.35
C PHE A 107 3.01 -17.72 -10.17
N LEU A 108 3.81 -17.53 -9.12
CA LEU A 108 3.43 -16.70 -7.97
C LEU A 108 3.16 -15.24 -8.38
N ALA A 109 4.02 -14.67 -9.24
CA ALA A 109 3.84 -13.31 -9.75
C ALA A 109 2.55 -13.17 -10.57
N ILE A 110 2.23 -14.17 -11.41
CA ILE A 110 0.98 -14.21 -12.18
C ILE A 110 -0.23 -14.28 -11.25
N ILE A 111 -0.24 -15.20 -10.28
CA ILE A 111 -1.34 -15.35 -9.32
C ILE A 111 -1.51 -14.06 -8.51
N PHE A 112 -0.42 -13.51 -7.96
CA PHE A 112 -0.46 -12.28 -7.18
C PHE A 112 -1.01 -11.11 -7.99
N THR A 113 -0.60 -10.98 -9.26
CA THR A 113 -1.10 -9.96 -10.18
C THR A 113 -2.59 -10.16 -10.44
N ALA A 114 -3.01 -11.39 -10.77
CA ALA A 114 -4.41 -11.72 -11.05
C ALA A 114 -5.31 -11.42 -9.83
N THR A 115 -4.93 -11.85 -8.63
CA THR A 115 -5.68 -11.60 -7.39
C THR A 115 -5.73 -10.10 -7.04
N THR A 116 -4.65 -9.36 -7.29
CA THR A 116 -4.60 -7.92 -7.05
C THR A 116 -5.55 -7.18 -8.00
N PHE A 117 -5.49 -7.47 -9.30
CA PHE A 117 -6.39 -6.89 -10.30
C PHE A 117 -7.86 -7.23 -10.00
N ASP A 118 -8.12 -8.47 -9.61
CA ASP A 118 -9.44 -8.92 -9.25
C ASP A 118 -10.03 -8.11 -8.08
N SER A 119 -9.23 -7.92 -7.01
CA SER A 119 -9.63 -7.15 -5.82
C SER A 119 -9.87 -5.67 -6.14
N ILE A 120 -9.02 -5.04 -6.96
CA ILE A 120 -9.17 -3.63 -7.35
C ILE A 120 -10.43 -3.45 -8.21
N SER A 121 -10.65 -4.34 -9.19
CA SER A 121 -11.85 -4.28 -10.05
C SER A 121 -13.14 -4.42 -9.24
N TYR A 122 -13.14 -5.31 -8.23
CA TYR A 122 -14.27 -5.50 -7.32
C TYR A 122 -14.56 -4.22 -6.52
N ILE A 123 -13.52 -3.62 -5.92
CA ILE A 123 -13.68 -2.42 -5.08
C ILE A 123 -14.15 -1.24 -5.93
N LEU A 124 -13.58 -1.06 -7.10
CA LEU A 124 -13.96 0.03 -8.00
C LEU A 124 -15.41 -0.13 -8.49
N ALA A 125 -15.82 -1.35 -8.81
CA ALA A 125 -17.21 -1.65 -9.16
C ALA A 125 -18.17 -1.38 -7.98
N SER A 126 -17.75 -1.71 -6.75
CA SER A 126 -18.56 -1.48 -5.55
C SER A 126 -18.72 0.02 -5.22
N VAL A 127 -17.69 0.83 -5.47
CA VAL A 127 -17.70 2.27 -5.14
C VAL A 127 -18.50 3.09 -6.16
N VAL A 128 -18.61 2.64 -7.41
CA VAL A 128 -19.28 3.36 -8.50
C VAL A 128 -20.78 3.03 -8.60
N GLN A 129 -21.28 2.12 -7.76
CA GLN A 129 -22.72 1.81 -7.69
C GLN A 129 -23.46 2.76 -6.75
N VAL A 130 -24.70 3.08 -7.14
CA VAL A 130 -25.60 3.95 -6.37
C VAL A 130 -26.19 3.23 -5.15
N GLU A 131 -26.46 1.92 -5.28
CA GLU A 131 -26.93 1.06 -4.20
C GLU A 131 -25.73 0.33 -3.59
N VAL A 132 -25.61 0.40 -2.25
CA VAL A 132 -24.45 -0.08 -1.47
C VAL A 132 -24.67 -1.50 -0.92
N ASP A 133 -25.90 -2.02 -1.00
CA ASP A 133 -26.29 -3.31 -0.45
C ASP A 133 -26.34 -4.38 -1.56
N ASP A 134 -25.18 -4.85 -2.04
CA ASP A 134 -24.97 -6.20 -2.60
C ASP A 134 -23.56 -6.37 -3.20
N GLU A 135 -23.25 -7.59 -3.69
CA GLU A 135 -22.11 -7.81 -4.58
C GLU A 135 -22.22 -6.92 -5.83
N PRO A 136 -21.09 -6.34 -6.30
CA PRO A 136 -21.12 -5.47 -7.46
C PRO A 136 -21.55 -6.21 -8.72
N HIS A 137 -22.31 -5.54 -9.59
CA HIS A 137 -22.77 -6.14 -10.84
C HIS A 137 -21.59 -6.66 -11.66
N ARG A 138 -21.67 -7.92 -12.10
CA ARG A 138 -20.60 -8.63 -12.80
C ARG A 138 -20.09 -7.87 -14.03
N TRP A 139 -20.98 -7.20 -14.77
CA TRP A 139 -20.62 -6.36 -15.93
C TRP A 139 -19.80 -5.13 -15.56
N ASN A 140 -20.12 -4.46 -14.44
CA ASN A 140 -19.37 -3.31 -13.95
C ASN A 140 -17.95 -3.74 -13.53
N ARG A 141 -17.83 -4.87 -12.83
CA ARG A 141 -16.54 -5.48 -12.48
C ARG A 141 -15.71 -5.82 -13.72
N LEU A 142 -16.33 -6.41 -14.74
CA LEU A 142 -15.64 -6.76 -15.98
C LEU A 142 -15.13 -5.52 -16.73
N PHE A 143 -15.94 -4.45 -16.77
CA PHE A 143 -15.54 -3.17 -17.35
C PHE A 143 -14.29 -2.61 -16.65
N TRP A 144 -14.28 -2.55 -15.32
CA TRP A 144 -13.12 -2.04 -14.57
C TRP A 144 -11.91 -2.95 -14.69
N ALA A 145 -12.08 -4.27 -14.69
CA ALA A 145 -10.99 -5.23 -14.90
C ALA A 145 -10.32 -5.00 -16.27
N PHE A 146 -11.12 -4.78 -17.33
CA PHE A 146 -10.59 -4.51 -18.66
C PHE A 146 -9.88 -3.14 -18.74
N THR A 147 -10.50 -2.08 -18.21
CA THR A 147 -9.90 -0.74 -18.21
C THR A 147 -8.58 -0.69 -17.45
N LEU A 148 -8.49 -1.39 -16.31
CA LEU A 148 -7.26 -1.48 -15.50
C LEU A 148 -6.13 -2.20 -16.24
N CYS A 149 -6.44 -3.12 -17.16
CA CYS A 149 -5.42 -3.79 -17.98
C CYS A 149 -5.05 -2.96 -19.22
N LEU A 150 -6.05 -2.43 -19.91
CA LEU A 150 -5.89 -1.71 -21.16
C LEU A 150 -5.11 -0.39 -20.99
N LEU A 151 -5.46 0.42 -19.98
CA LEU A 151 -4.89 1.76 -19.83
C LEU A 151 -3.38 1.71 -19.55
N PRO A 152 -2.87 0.93 -18.57
CA PRO A 152 -1.43 0.78 -18.36
C PRO A 152 -0.73 0.12 -19.55
N ALA A 153 -1.36 -0.83 -20.24
CA ALA A 153 -0.78 -1.47 -21.42
C ALA A 153 -0.57 -0.46 -22.57
N ILE A 154 -1.54 0.42 -22.84
CA ILE A 154 -1.39 1.51 -23.82
C ILE A 154 -0.30 2.48 -23.37
N LEU A 155 -0.24 2.82 -22.07
CA LEU A 155 0.77 3.74 -21.55
C LEU A 155 2.19 3.17 -21.67
N MET A 156 2.37 1.88 -21.40
CA MET A 156 3.63 1.17 -21.60
C MET A 156 3.98 0.98 -23.08
N PHE A 157 3.00 0.97 -23.98
CA PHE A 157 3.24 0.92 -25.41
C PHE A 157 3.67 2.28 -25.97
N LEU A 158 3.08 3.37 -25.46
CA LEU A 158 3.37 4.74 -25.91
C LEU A 158 4.62 5.35 -25.27
N GLY A 159 5.00 4.89 -24.07
CA GLY A 159 6.09 5.45 -23.30
C GLY A 159 6.87 4.41 -22.51
N ASP A 160 7.85 4.88 -21.76
CA ASP A 160 8.69 4.07 -20.90
C ASP A 160 8.13 3.98 -19.46
N LEU A 161 8.83 3.24 -18.59
CA LEU A 161 8.48 3.12 -17.17
C LEU A 161 8.39 4.50 -16.48
N GLN A 162 9.24 5.44 -16.87
CA GLN A 162 9.26 6.79 -16.32
C GLN A 162 8.01 7.59 -16.68
N THR A 163 7.49 7.40 -17.89
CA THR A 163 6.21 7.98 -18.34
C THR A 163 5.06 7.49 -17.45
N LEU A 164 5.02 6.18 -17.17
CA LEU A 164 4.00 5.57 -16.30
C LEU A 164 4.10 6.06 -14.85
N GLN A 165 5.31 6.20 -14.32
CA GLN A 165 5.53 6.77 -12.97
C GLN A 165 5.06 8.22 -12.89
N THR A 166 5.35 9.01 -13.91
CA THR A 166 4.97 10.43 -13.97
C THR A 166 3.44 10.60 -14.03
N ALA A 167 2.76 9.81 -14.87
CA ALA A 167 1.30 9.79 -14.95
C ALA A 167 0.67 9.43 -13.59
N SER A 168 1.25 8.44 -12.89
CA SER A 168 0.79 8.03 -11.56
C SER A 168 0.92 9.14 -10.51
N ILE A 169 2.02 9.91 -10.54
CA ILE A 169 2.23 11.04 -9.62
C ILE A 169 1.17 12.12 -9.84
N ILE A 170 0.91 12.47 -11.11
CA ILE A 170 -0.10 13.47 -11.48
C ILE A 170 -1.50 13.02 -11.07
N ALA A 171 -1.84 11.75 -11.32
CA ALA A 171 -3.13 11.17 -10.94
C ALA A 171 -3.31 11.06 -9.41
N GLY A 172 -2.22 10.81 -8.66
CA GLY A 172 -2.25 10.69 -7.20
C GLY A 172 -2.32 12.02 -6.45
N ALA A 173 -1.82 13.11 -7.02
CA ALA A 173 -1.82 14.44 -6.39
C ALA A 173 -3.19 14.91 -5.85
N PRO A 174 -4.31 14.85 -6.59
CA PRO A 174 -5.63 15.26 -6.07
C PRO A 174 -6.12 14.38 -4.92
N LEU A 175 -5.66 13.12 -4.83
CA LEU A 175 -6.05 12.21 -3.74
C LEU A 175 -5.55 12.68 -2.36
N ILE A 176 -4.50 13.52 -2.32
CA ILE A 176 -4.02 14.11 -1.06
C ILE A 176 -5.14 14.92 -0.40
N VAL A 177 -5.86 15.74 -1.19
CA VAL A 177 -6.98 16.55 -0.68
C VAL A 177 -8.09 15.65 -0.14
N ILE A 178 -8.40 14.58 -0.86
CA ILE A 178 -9.42 13.59 -0.44
C ILE A 178 -9.02 12.90 0.86
N LEU A 179 -7.76 12.48 1.00
CA LEU A 179 -7.28 11.83 2.22
C LEU A 179 -7.27 12.80 3.41
N CYS A 180 -6.93 14.06 3.21
CA CYS A 180 -7.09 15.10 4.24
C CYS A 180 -8.56 15.24 4.68
N MET A 181 -9.50 15.26 3.75
CA MET A 181 -10.93 15.28 4.06
C MET A 181 -11.37 14.03 4.83
N MET A 182 -10.88 12.85 4.43
CA MET A 182 -11.16 11.59 5.14
C MET A 182 -10.61 11.60 6.56
N MET A 183 -9.38 12.08 6.78
CA MET A 183 -8.81 12.21 8.14
C MET A 183 -9.67 13.11 9.02
N MET A 184 -10.08 14.28 8.52
CA MET A 184 -10.98 15.18 9.24
C MET A 184 -12.33 14.54 9.54
N SER A 185 -12.89 13.80 8.57
CA SER A 185 -14.16 13.07 8.72
C SER A 185 -14.08 12.00 9.82
N VAL A 186 -13.01 11.19 9.85
CA VAL A 186 -12.80 10.16 10.87
C VAL A 186 -12.67 10.77 12.26
N ILE A 187 -11.92 11.86 12.41
CA ILE A 187 -11.80 12.55 13.70
C ILE A 187 -13.16 13.09 14.15
N LYS A 188 -13.92 13.70 13.23
CA LYS A 188 -15.26 14.21 13.55
C LYS A 188 -16.22 13.09 13.95
N ALA A 189 -16.21 11.97 13.23
CA ALA A 189 -17.03 10.80 13.52
C ALA A 189 -16.67 10.19 14.88
N ALA A 190 -15.37 9.99 15.16
CA ALA A 190 -14.90 9.45 16.43
C ALA A 190 -15.25 10.37 17.61
N ARG A 191 -15.12 11.69 17.45
CA ARG A 191 -15.53 12.65 18.50
C ARG A 191 -17.03 12.64 18.74
N TYR A 192 -17.83 12.52 17.68
CA TYR A 192 -19.28 12.43 17.79
C TYR A 192 -19.71 11.16 18.51
N ASP A 193 -19.10 10.01 18.17
CA ASP A 193 -19.36 8.71 18.81
C ASP A 193 -19.03 8.75 20.31
N LEU A 194 -17.85 9.27 20.67
CA LEU A 194 -17.45 9.41 22.08
C LEU A 194 -18.37 10.36 22.87
N ALA A 195 -18.85 11.44 22.27
CA ALA A 195 -19.73 12.40 22.94
C ALA A 195 -21.14 11.84 23.21
N TYR A 196 -21.58 10.84 22.44
CA TYR A 196 -22.89 10.21 22.58
C TYR A 196 -22.86 8.91 23.40
N GLN A 197 -21.69 8.53 23.89
CA GLN A 197 -21.51 7.30 24.65
C GLN A 197 -21.75 7.57 26.14
N PRO A 198 -22.78 6.96 26.76
CA PRO A 198 -23.22 7.31 28.12
C PRO A 198 -22.16 7.02 29.19
N ASP A 199 -21.27 6.06 28.95
CA ASP A 199 -20.16 5.69 29.85
C ASP A 199 -18.88 6.51 29.61
N TYR A 200 -18.89 7.47 28.67
CA TYR A 200 -17.72 8.29 28.40
C TYR A 200 -17.62 9.46 29.39
N GLY A 201 -16.94 9.20 30.51
CA GLY A 201 -16.45 10.25 31.40
C GLY A 201 -15.15 10.84 30.85
N LEU A 202 -15.07 12.17 30.71
CA LEU A 202 -13.79 12.84 30.50
C LEU A 202 -12.85 12.44 31.64
N LYS A 203 -11.62 12.02 31.33
CA LYS A 203 -10.53 11.91 32.32
C LYS A 203 -10.09 13.32 32.75
N THR A 204 -11.00 14.11 33.29
CA THR A 204 -10.70 15.35 33.97
C THR A 204 -10.65 15.05 35.46
N ILE A 205 -9.49 15.25 36.08
CA ILE A 205 -9.39 15.23 37.53
C ILE A 205 -10.10 16.50 38.01
N HIS A 206 -11.35 16.36 38.42
CA HIS A 206 -12.05 17.40 39.17
C HIS A 206 -11.48 17.37 40.60
N ILE A 207 -10.47 18.21 40.88
CA ILE A 207 -10.12 18.53 42.27
C ILE A 207 -11.17 19.54 42.75
N GLU A 208 -12.39 19.06 42.99
CA GLU A 208 -13.45 19.90 43.58
C GLU A 208 -13.18 20.18 45.05
N GLU A 209 -12.57 19.24 45.76
CA GLU A 209 -12.11 19.41 47.14
C GLU A 209 -10.69 18.89 47.33
N LEU A 210 -9.83 19.73 47.92
CA LEU A 210 -8.51 19.31 48.38
C LEU A 210 -8.70 18.45 49.64
N PRO A 211 -8.03 17.31 49.76
CA PRO A 211 -8.14 16.49 50.96
C PRO A 211 -7.65 17.28 52.18
N ASP A 212 -8.36 17.17 53.30
CA ASP A 212 -8.09 17.94 54.52
C ASP A 212 -6.67 17.71 55.09
N ASN A 213 -6.04 16.60 54.71
CA ASN A 213 -4.70 16.20 55.13
C ASN A 213 -3.60 16.55 54.11
N ALA A 214 -3.84 17.50 53.20
CA ALA A 214 -2.85 17.95 52.24
C ALA A 214 -1.58 18.48 52.96
N PRO A 215 -0.39 17.88 52.76
CA PRO A 215 0.83 18.24 53.49
C PRO A 215 1.42 19.61 53.14
N TRP A 216 0.73 20.38 52.28
CA TRP A 216 1.09 21.72 51.83
C TRP A 216 0.07 22.80 52.26
N LYS A 217 -0.90 22.45 53.13
CA LYS A 217 -1.65 23.42 53.93
C LYS A 217 -0.97 23.57 55.29
#